data_AF-A0A1M6BAL9-F1
#
_entry.id   AF-A0A1M6BAL9-F1
#
_cell.length_a   1.000
_cell.length_b   1.000
_cell.length_c   1.000
_cell.angle_alpha   90.00
_cell.angle_beta   90.00
_cell.angle_gamma   90.00
#
_symmetry.space_group_name_H-M   'P 1'
#
loop_
_entity.id
_entity.type
_entity.pdbx_description
1 polymer ?
#
loop_
_entity_poly.entity_id
_entity_poly.type
_entity_poly.pdbx_seq_one_letter_code
_entity_poly.pdbx_strand_id
1 'polypeptide(L)'
;MALAGQPVAALAAHPDISIGFRSVTRGRQTYILRHLRAEEPGTLRTAEDRYVFGWTCDGGDCAEAGLFLGYDSETERFYLLLLDEGVASLTVPTRGAPWPAPLAQAVLAVKPDLRRFRSE
;
A
#
# COMPACT_ATOMS: atom_id res chain seq x y z
N MET A 1 8.15 -14.51 -6.04
CA MET A 1 8.38 -13.18 -6.66
C MET A 1 9.47 -12.45 -5.87
N ALA A 2 10.61 -12.09 -6.48
CA ALA A 2 11.76 -11.50 -5.78
C ALA A 2 11.64 -9.97 -5.63
N LEU A 3 10.65 -9.51 -4.85
CA LEU A 3 10.40 -8.08 -4.59
C LEU A 3 10.82 -7.63 -3.18
N ALA A 4 11.15 -8.56 -2.28
CA ALA A 4 11.60 -8.22 -0.93
C ALA A 4 12.84 -7.32 -0.97
N GLY A 5 12.83 -6.25 -0.17
CA GLY A 5 13.92 -5.26 -0.12
C GLY A 5 13.95 -4.26 -1.28
N GLN A 6 13.10 -4.42 -2.32
CA GLN A 6 12.98 -3.41 -3.38
C GLN A 6 12.12 -2.22 -2.93
N PRO A 7 12.23 -1.05 -3.57
CA PRO A 7 11.36 0.09 -3.26
C PRO A 7 9.88 -0.22 -3.51
N VAL A 8 8.97 0.40 -2.77
CA VAL A 8 7.51 0.25 -2.96
C VAL A 8 7.06 0.53 -4.40
N ALA A 9 7.75 1.44 -5.10
CA ALA A 9 7.51 1.71 -6.52
C ALA A 9 7.69 0.49 -7.43
N ALA A 10 8.53 -0.49 -7.07
CA ALA A 10 8.69 -1.72 -7.82
C ALA A 10 7.38 -2.55 -7.84
N LEU A 11 6.64 -2.56 -6.74
CA LEU A 11 5.34 -3.23 -6.67
C LEU A 11 4.28 -2.52 -7.53
N ALA A 12 4.24 -1.19 -7.49
CA ALA A 12 3.34 -0.40 -8.34
C ALA A 12 3.62 -0.57 -9.85
N ALA A 13 4.89 -0.85 -10.20
CA ALA A 13 5.33 -1.11 -11.56
C ALA A 13 5.19 -2.58 -11.98
N HIS A 14 4.89 -3.50 -11.06
CA HIS A 14 4.81 -4.92 -11.35
C HIS A 14 3.70 -5.22 -12.38
N PRO A 15 3.94 -6.08 -13.40
CA PRO A 15 2.96 -6.36 -14.46
C PRO A 15 1.57 -6.70 -13.94
N ASP A 16 1.49 -7.60 -12.96
CA ASP A 16 0.23 -8.11 -12.37
C ASP A 16 -0.61 -7.02 -11.68
N ILE A 17 0.04 -5.94 -11.23
CA ILE A 17 -0.59 -4.87 -10.45
C ILE A 17 -0.81 -3.62 -11.29
N SER A 18 0.12 -3.33 -12.20
CA SER A 18 0.26 -2.03 -12.86
C SER A 18 -1.00 -1.56 -13.58
N ILE A 19 -1.76 -2.46 -14.20
CA ILE A 19 -3.01 -2.13 -14.90
C ILE A 19 -4.11 -1.76 -13.91
N GLY A 20 -4.36 -2.62 -12.91
CA GLY A 20 -5.36 -2.39 -11.87
C GLY A 20 -5.04 -1.13 -11.05
N PHE A 21 -3.76 -0.96 -10.71
CA PHE A 21 -3.25 0.20 -10.01
C PHE A 21 -3.50 1.50 -10.80
N ARG A 22 -3.14 1.57 -12.09
CA ARG A 22 -3.41 2.76 -12.91
C ARG A 22 -4.90 3.09 -13.00
N SER A 23 -5.76 2.07 -13.04
CA SER A 23 -7.22 2.24 -13.06
C SER A 23 -7.74 2.88 -11.77
N VAL A 24 -7.42 2.31 -10.60
CA VAL A 24 -7.91 2.82 -9.31
C VAL A 24 -7.30 4.17 -8.92
N THR A 25 -6.14 4.51 -9.47
CA THR A 25 -5.41 5.74 -9.18
C THR A 25 -5.65 6.86 -10.19
N ARG A 26 -6.46 6.66 -11.24
CA ARG A 26 -6.61 7.57 -12.39
C ARG A 26 -6.86 9.04 -12.03
N GLY A 27 -7.60 9.32 -10.96
CA GLY A 27 -7.87 10.69 -10.48
C GLY A 27 -6.84 11.28 -9.51
N ARG A 28 -5.82 10.51 -9.12
CA ARG A 28 -4.83 10.84 -8.07
C ARG A 28 -3.39 10.55 -8.50
N GLN A 29 -3.15 10.36 -9.80
CA GLN A 29 -1.86 9.88 -10.30
C GLN A 29 -0.69 10.79 -9.90
N THR A 30 -0.84 12.11 -10.04
CA THR A 30 0.21 13.06 -9.64
C THR A 30 0.56 12.94 -8.16
N TYR A 31 -0.45 12.86 -7.29
CA TYR A 31 -0.27 12.73 -5.84
C TYR A 31 0.41 11.41 -5.49
N ILE A 32 -0.02 10.30 -6.10
CA ILE A 32 0.54 8.97 -5.87
C ILE A 32 1.97 8.87 -6.39
N LEU A 33 2.25 9.42 -7.58
CA LEU A 33 3.60 9.45 -8.14
C LEU A 33 4.58 10.22 -7.24
N ARG A 34 4.10 11.24 -6.53
CA ARG A 34 4.89 11.96 -5.53
C ARG A 34 5.39 11.04 -4.43
N HIS A 35 4.51 10.22 -3.86
CA HIS A 35 4.86 9.23 -2.83
C HIS A 35 5.79 8.12 -3.35
N LEU A 36 5.56 7.67 -4.59
CA LEU A 36 6.39 6.63 -5.22
C LEU A 36 7.79 7.12 -5.62
N ARG A 37 7.97 8.43 -5.76
CA ARG A 37 9.24 9.09 -6.12
C ARG A 37 9.87 9.82 -4.94
N ALA A 38 9.45 9.50 -3.71
CA ALA A 38 10.05 10.03 -2.50
C ALA A 38 11.57 9.81 -2.53
N GLU A 39 12.32 10.77 -1.97
CA GLU A 39 13.79 10.72 -1.91
C GLU A 39 14.28 9.48 -1.16
N GLU A 40 13.57 9.12 -0.09
CA GLU A 40 13.78 7.89 0.70
C GLU A 40 12.55 6.98 0.57
N PRO A 41 12.43 6.21 -0.52
CA PRO A 41 11.28 5.36 -0.73
C PRO A 41 11.33 4.19 0.25
N GLY A 42 10.18 3.85 0.84
CA GLY A 42 10.13 2.69 1.71
C GLY A 42 10.36 1.39 0.94
N THR A 43 10.81 0.37 1.67
CA THR A 43 11.17 -0.94 1.11
C THR A 43 10.05 -1.95 1.30
N LEU A 44 9.87 -2.82 0.30
CA LEU A 44 8.95 -3.92 0.33
C LEU A 44 9.41 -5.01 1.31
N ARG A 45 8.45 -5.51 2.08
CA ARG A 45 8.58 -6.62 3.03
C ARG A 45 7.73 -7.78 2.54
N THR A 46 8.03 -8.96 3.07
CA THR A 46 7.24 -10.17 2.82
C THR A 46 6.67 -10.72 4.12
N ALA A 47 5.52 -11.39 4.04
CA ALA A 47 4.97 -12.19 5.12
C ALA A 47 4.41 -13.49 4.56
N GLU A 48 4.62 -14.59 5.30
CA GLU A 48 4.07 -15.92 4.98
C GLU A 48 4.45 -16.43 3.59
N ASP A 49 5.56 -15.94 3.01
CA ASP A 49 5.99 -16.20 1.63
C ASP A 49 4.92 -15.95 0.54
N ARG A 50 3.85 -15.23 0.89
CA ARG A 50 2.66 -14.98 0.07
C ARG A 50 2.40 -13.50 -0.14
N TYR A 51 2.54 -12.71 0.91
CA TYR A 51 2.21 -11.29 0.88
C TYR A 51 3.46 -10.46 0.65
N VAL A 52 3.39 -9.50 -0.27
CA VAL A 52 4.42 -8.49 -0.50
C VAL A 52 3.81 -7.11 -0.26
N PHE A 53 4.41 -6.30 0.59
CA PHE A 53 3.83 -5.01 0.97
C PHE A 53 4.85 -3.98 1.44
N GLY A 54 4.46 -2.71 1.48
CA GLY A 54 5.28 -1.65 2.02
C GLY A 54 4.56 -0.32 2.12
N TRP A 55 5.11 0.57 2.93
CA TRP A 55 4.73 1.97 3.04
C TRP A 55 5.74 2.85 2.32
N THR A 56 5.30 3.95 1.74
CA THR A 56 6.16 5.05 1.30
C THR A 56 5.44 6.37 1.56
N CYS A 57 6.18 7.40 1.98
CA CYS A 57 5.65 8.75 2.19
C CYS A 57 6.57 9.77 1.54
N ASP A 58 6.00 10.86 1.04
CA ASP A 58 6.74 11.95 0.41
C ASP A 58 7.31 12.90 1.46
N GLY A 59 8.30 12.41 2.22
CA GLY A 59 8.85 13.11 3.37
C GLY A 59 7.86 13.24 4.55
N GLY A 60 8.40 13.40 5.76
CA GLY A 60 7.59 13.52 6.96
C GLY A 60 7.01 12.19 7.45
N ASP A 61 5.81 12.24 8.04
CA ASP A 61 5.19 11.10 8.72
C ASP A 61 4.27 10.30 7.77
N CYS A 62 4.59 9.03 7.58
CA CYS A 62 3.76 8.09 6.82
C CYS A 62 2.36 7.90 7.43
N ALA A 63 2.16 8.20 8.72
CA ALA A 63 0.83 8.22 9.34
C ALA A 63 -0.03 9.42 8.90
N GLU A 64 0.56 10.48 8.37
CA GLU A 64 -0.13 11.69 7.89
C GLU A 64 -0.29 11.68 6.36
N ALA A 65 0.78 11.40 5.61
CA ALA A 65 0.79 11.43 4.15
C ALA A 65 1.50 10.19 3.57
N GLY A 66 0.98 9.01 3.90
CA GLY A 66 1.52 7.72 3.48
C GLY A 66 0.73 7.03 2.36
N LEU A 67 1.45 6.28 1.53
CA LEU A 67 0.92 5.30 0.60
C LEU A 67 1.37 3.91 1.02
N PHE A 68 0.41 3.05 1.35
CA PHE A 68 0.62 1.62 1.52
C PHE A 68 0.23 0.87 0.25
N LEU A 69 1.06 -0.07 -0.17
CA LEU A 69 0.74 -1.08 -1.18
C LEU A 69 0.95 -2.48 -0.62
N GLY A 70 0.05 -3.38 -0.98
CA GLY A 70 0.14 -4.80 -0.69
C GLY A 70 -0.27 -5.63 -1.89
N TYR A 71 0.23 -6.85 -1.97
CA TYR A 71 -0.12 -7.83 -2.97
C TYR A 71 -0.12 -9.22 -2.36
N ASP A 72 -1.13 -9.99 -2.72
CA ASP A 72 -1.27 -11.40 -2.41
C ASP A 72 -0.92 -12.21 -3.66
N SER A 73 0.19 -12.94 -3.64
CA SER A 73 0.64 -13.71 -4.80
C SER A 73 -0.17 -14.97 -5.07
N GLU A 74 -0.98 -15.44 -4.13
CA GLU A 74 -1.84 -16.62 -4.35
C GLU A 74 -3.15 -16.24 -5.03
N THR A 75 -3.76 -15.12 -4.63
CA THR A 75 -5.05 -14.68 -5.18
C THR A 75 -4.93 -13.58 -6.24
N GLU A 76 -3.70 -13.11 -6.49
CA GLU A 76 -3.37 -12.01 -7.41
C GLU A 76 -4.12 -10.71 -7.07
N ARG A 77 -4.44 -10.51 -5.78
CA ARG A 77 -5.15 -9.33 -5.30
C ARG A 77 -4.16 -8.30 -4.79
N PHE A 78 -4.36 -7.05 -5.19
CA PHE A 78 -3.62 -5.93 -4.65
C PHE A 78 -4.45 -5.14 -3.63
N TYR A 79 -3.73 -4.51 -2.73
CA TYR A 79 -4.25 -3.74 -1.61
C TYR A 79 -3.58 -2.37 -1.62
N LEU A 80 -4.35 -1.34 -1.34
CA LEU A 80 -3.87 0.04 -1.36
C LEU A 80 -4.53 0.82 -0.23
N LEU A 81 -3.74 1.62 0.47
CA LEU A 81 -4.24 2.67 1.35
C LEU A 81 -3.46 3.94 1.07
N LEU A 82 -4.17 5.01 0.77
CA LEU A 82 -3.62 6.36 0.67
C LEU A 82 -4.14 7.18 1.85
N LEU A 83 -3.21 7.78 2.58
CA LEU A 83 -3.49 8.75 3.62
C LEU A 83 -3.25 10.16 3.07
N ASP A 84 -4.14 11.08 3.46
CA ASP A 84 -4.03 12.51 3.22
C ASP A 84 -4.47 13.21 4.50
N GLU A 85 -3.56 13.98 5.10
CA GLU A 85 -3.76 14.61 6.42
C GLU A 85 -4.25 13.63 7.49
N GLY A 86 -3.64 12.44 7.52
CA GLY A 86 -3.94 11.37 8.48
C GLY A 86 -5.25 10.62 8.22
N VAL A 87 -5.98 10.97 7.16
CA VAL A 87 -7.26 10.39 6.79
C VAL A 87 -7.13 9.48 5.57
N ALA A 88 -7.75 8.30 5.61
CA ALA A 88 -7.82 7.39 4.48
C ALA A 88 -8.60 8.00 3.29
N SER A 89 -7.87 8.54 2.32
CA SER A 89 -8.41 9.23 1.14
C SER A 89 -8.71 8.27 -0.02
N LEU A 90 -8.02 7.12 -0.08
CA LEU A 90 -8.29 6.02 -0.99
C LEU A 90 -7.99 4.68 -0.32
N THR A 91 -8.87 3.69 -0.50
CA THR A 91 -8.62 2.31 -0.06
C THR A 91 -9.00 1.34 -1.17
N VAL A 92 -8.16 0.34 -1.40
CA VAL A 92 -8.46 -0.83 -2.23
C VAL A 92 -8.13 -2.08 -1.42
N PRO A 93 -9.08 -3.01 -1.25
CA PRO A 93 -10.50 -2.90 -1.57
C PRO A 93 -11.21 -1.75 -0.81
N THR A 94 -12.45 -1.44 -1.19
CA THR A 94 -13.21 -0.32 -0.59
C THR A 94 -13.42 -0.51 0.91
N ARG A 95 -13.62 0.58 1.64
CA ARG A 95 -13.76 0.60 3.10
C ARG A 95 -14.71 -0.49 3.62
N GLY A 96 -14.26 -1.24 4.63
CA GLY A 96 -15.03 -2.31 5.27
C GLY A 96 -14.90 -3.68 4.61
N ALA A 97 -14.29 -3.76 3.41
CA ALA A 97 -13.83 -5.03 2.88
C ALA A 97 -12.74 -5.61 3.80
N PRO A 98 -12.69 -6.93 3.96
CA PRO A 98 -11.72 -7.55 4.84
C PRO A 98 -10.32 -7.47 4.25
N TRP A 99 -9.34 -7.30 5.13
CA TRP A 99 -7.93 -7.30 4.78
C TRP A 99 -7.27 -8.56 5.35
N PRO A 100 -6.36 -9.20 4.61
CA PRO A 100 -5.54 -10.27 5.15
C PRO A 100 -4.80 -9.80 6.41
N ALA A 101 -4.78 -10.62 7.45
CA ALA A 101 -4.21 -10.26 8.73
C ALA A 101 -2.78 -9.69 8.65
N PRO A 102 -1.85 -10.24 7.84
CA PRO A 102 -0.50 -9.67 7.71
C PRO A 102 -0.50 -8.23 7.15
N LEU A 103 -1.35 -7.96 6.15
CA LEU A 103 -1.45 -6.63 5.55
C LEU A 103 -2.13 -5.64 6.49
N ALA A 104 -3.19 -6.08 7.19
CA ALA A 104 -3.87 -5.25 8.18
C ALA A 104 -2.94 -4.87 9.33
N GLN A 105 -2.15 -5.81 9.85
CA GLN A 105 -1.15 -5.55 10.90
C GLN A 105 -0.08 -4.55 10.42
N ALA A 106 0.42 -4.71 9.19
CA ALA A 106 1.39 -3.78 8.61
C ALA A 106 0.85 -2.36 8.45
N VAL A 107 -0.45 -2.21 8.14
CA VAL A 107 -1.12 -0.91 8.11
C VAL A 107 -1.24 -0.32 9.52
N LEU A 108 -1.74 -1.12 10.47
CA LEU A 108 -2.00 -0.68 11.85
C LEU A 108 -0.72 -0.35 12.63
N ALA A 109 0.42 -0.93 12.25
CA ALA A 109 1.72 -0.59 12.81
C ALA A 109 2.14 0.87 12.54
N VAL A 110 1.67 1.46 11.44
CA VAL A 110 1.94 2.87 11.10
C VAL A 110 0.77 3.77 11.49
N LYS A 111 -0.47 3.36 11.22
CA LYS A 111 -1.66 4.14 11.57
C LYS A 111 -2.62 3.32 12.46
N PRO A 112 -2.38 3.29 13.78
CA PRO A 112 -3.14 2.44 14.71
C PRO A 112 -4.61 2.84 14.84
N ASP A 113 -4.94 4.12 14.62
CA ASP A 113 -6.30 4.65 14.77
C ASP A 113 -7.22 4.38 13.58
N LEU A 114 -6.79 3.57 12.60
CA LEU A 114 -7.65 3.16 11.51
C LEU A 114 -8.69 2.14 12.01
N ARG A 115 -9.75 2.66 12.65
CA ARG A 115 -10.88 1.94 13.25
C ARG A 115 -11.64 0.97 12.33
N ARG A 116 -11.23 0.83 11.05
CA ARG A 116 -11.97 0.09 10.01
C ARG A 116 -11.16 -1.01 9.30
N PHE A 117 -9.91 -1.25 9.68
CA PHE A 117 -9.17 -2.43 9.25
C PHE A 117 -9.49 -3.57 10.20
N ARG A 118 -10.48 -4.38 9.85
CA ARG A 118 -10.70 -5.68 10.49
C ARG A 118 -9.91 -6.72 9.71
N SER A 119 -9.02 -7.44 10.37
CA SER A 119 -8.49 -8.68 9.83
C SER A 119 -9.64 -9.67 9.72
N GLU A 120 -9.70 -10.38 8.60
CA GLU A 120 -10.47 -11.63 8.50
C GLU A 120 -9.95 -12.69 9.46
#